data_AF-A0A1G4IB60-F1
#
_entry.id   AF-A0A1G4IB60-F1
#
_cell.length_a   1.000
_cell.length_b   1.000
_cell.length_c   1.000
_cell.angle_alpha   90.00
_cell.angle_beta   90.00
_cell.angle_gamma   90.00
#
_symmetry.space_group_name_H-M   'P 1'
#
loop_
_entity.id
_entity.type
_entity.pdbx_description
1 polymer ?
#
loop_
_entity_poly.entity_id
_entity_poly.type
_entity_poly.pdbx_seq_one_letter_code
_entity_poly.pdbx_strand_id
1 'polypeptide(L)'
;MIGMMARSGAGVFPPRRPGQTDGDLRKELNDRNAPRDSTILTRTELDIIREMISGKNIMTTLTRSAVRTRSVEAEEHKRRMQQYDEEQRLCGGNDKPLEQIEEEQQRRLNLERAKTLLDEQYDEVKAMNQIVDEARCIAVRNAQIRERELRKEEEMEYERKMEEMMTAEAEKAAKLYNEREEQQVVARKKTLAVIKAQLEQHDVERVRKLELLQHEREAMTRHLELLREEAQAEKLQQQEKERRIMEAVALANAQQISLKKRQQELDEEEDRRIAEFIKRKQERDRLYAEEQQRIRDEKEREVARLRAEQQRAQNTQALLDDIRAQRAQEEYARDMRRKEKERKEREAAVLQDLAQMREKQIEERKRMKAEERRLEEEEVERINAVQKVALEQERERKMWARKQHEENSLAVLKQIMDVEERRRRERQEYVAEGNSIMMQIREREAAIEAIRQRKLKELEELGVPEEYCQALQKKMKVKVARR
;
A
#
# COMPACT_ATOMS: atom_id res chain seq x y z
N MET A 1 -21.32 -26.24 85.01
CA MET A 1 -20.38 -26.04 83.90
C MET A 1 -20.07 -27.41 83.30
N ILE A 2 -19.80 -27.45 81.99
CA ILE A 2 -19.73 -28.61 81.08
C ILE A 2 -21.15 -29.04 80.65
N GLY A 3 -21.67 -28.77 79.46
CA GLY A 3 -21.04 -28.42 78.19
C GLY A 3 -21.14 -29.59 77.22
N MET A 4 -22.23 -29.61 76.45
CA MET A 4 -22.42 -30.21 75.12
C MET A 4 -21.76 -31.58 74.82
N MET A 5 -22.61 -32.61 74.72
CA MET A 5 -22.67 -33.47 73.54
C MET A 5 -24.13 -33.86 73.29
N ALA A 6 -24.71 -33.28 72.24
CA ALA A 6 -26.01 -33.68 71.72
C ALA A 6 -25.92 -35.13 71.23
N ARG A 7 -26.52 -36.06 71.97
CA ARG A 7 -26.88 -37.37 71.42
C ARG A 7 -28.16 -37.18 70.62
N SER A 8 -28.00 -37.11 69.32
CA SER A 8 -29.03 -37.34 68.31
C SER A 8 -29.79 -38.64 68.61
N GLY A 9 -30.88 -38.52 69.36
CA GLY A 9 -31.77 -39.61 69.74
C GLY A 9 -33.05 -39.66 68.89
N ALA A 10 -32.98 -39.25 67.62
CA ALA A 10 -34.08 -39.48 66.68
C ALA A 10 -34.08 -40.97 66.31
N GLY A 11 -34.69 -41.80 67.17
CA GLY A 11 -34.98 -43.19 66.84
C GLY A 11 -35.84 -43.26 65.58
N VAL A 12 -35.63 -44.30 64.78
CA VAL A 12 -36.36 -44.58 63.52
C VAL A 12 -37.89 -44.53 63.71
N PHE A 13 -38.38 -44.81 64.92
CA PHE A 13 -39.80 -44.86 65.27
C PHE A 13 -40.20 -43.73 66.25
N PRO A 14 -40.79 -42.62 65.77
CA PRO A 14 -41.36 -41.59 66.66
C PRO A 14 -42.70 -42.02 67.30
N PRO A 15 -43.05 -41.48 68.48
CA PRO A 15 -44.40 -41.63 69.03
C PRO A 15 -45.44 -40.91 68.16
N ARG A 16 -46.60 -41.54 67.96
CA ARG A 16 -47.71 -41.00 67.14
C ARG A 16 -48.26 -39.70 67.76
N ARG A 17 -48.42 -38.66 66.94
CA ARG A 17 -49.01 -37.39 67.39
C ARG A 17 -50.55 -37.49 67.47
N PRO A 18 -51.22 -36.77 68.39
CA PRO A 18 -52.67 -36.73 68.44
C PRO A 18 -53.23 -36.21 67.10
N GLY A 19 -54.18 -36.94 66.49
CA GLY A 19 -54.81 -36.56 65.21
C GLY A 19 -54.02 -36.89 63.94
N GLN A 20 -52.79 -37.44 64.05
CA GLN A 20 -52.02 -37.89 62.88
C GLN A 20 -52.71 -39.08 62.22
N THR A 21 -52.84 -39.10 60.89
CA THR A 21 -53.40 -40.26 60.17
C THR A 21 -52.33 -41.34 59.96
N ASP A 22 -52.75 -42.58 59.71
CA ASP A 22 -51.80 -43.69 59.50
C ASP A 22 -50.99 -43.51 58.22
N GLY A 23 -51.54 -42.82 57.21
CA GLY A 23 -50.82 -42.42 55.99
C GLY A 23 -49.72 -41.39 56.28
N ASP A 24 -50.00 -40.40 57.14
CA ASP A 24 -49.01 -39.39 57.54
C ASP A 24 -47.88 -40.00 58.38
N LEU A 25 -48.22 -40.95 59.26
CA LEU A 25 -47.23 -41.68 60.04
C LEU A 25 -46.34 -42.57 59.15
N ARG A 26 -46.92 -43.21 58.12
CA ARG A 26 -46.16 -44.02 57.15
C ARG A 26 -45.18 -43.18 56.34
N LYS A 27 -45.58 -41.98 55.92
CA LYS A 27 -44.70 -41.01 55.24
C LYS A 27 -43.54 -40.61 56.15
N GLU A 28 -43.83 -40.23 57.40
CA GLU A 28 -42.80 -39.83 58.37
C GLU A 28 -41.81 -40.97 58.69
N LEU A 29 -42.26 -42.24 58.71
CA LEU A 29 -41.40 -43.41 58.91
C LEU A 29 -40.53 -43.70 57.69
N ASN A 30 -41.07 -43.58 56.47
CA ASN A 30 -40.30 -43.75 55.24
C ASN A 30 -39.20 -42.67 55.10
N ASP A 31 -39.53 -41.41 55.43
CA ASP A 31 -38.58 -40.29 55.42
C ASP A 31 -37.42 -40.49 56.42
N ARG A 32 -37.64 -41.32 57.45
CA ARG A 32 -36.64 -41.68 58.47
C ARG A 32 -35.95 -43.03 58.21
N ASN A 33 -36.07 -43.57 57.01
CA ASN A 33 -35.49 -44.86 56.59
C ASN A 33 -35.93 -46.05 57.46
N ALA A 34 -37.20 -46.09 57.88
CA ALA A 34 -37.75 -47.29 58.51
C ALA A 34 -37.73 -48.49 57.53
N PRO A 35 -37.48 -49.72 58.01
CA PRO A 35 -37.56 -50.92 57.18
C PRO A 35 -38.92 -51.01 56.48
N ARG A 36 -38.93 -51.29 55.18
CA ARG A 36 -40.15 -51.35 54.36
C ARG A 36 -41.16 -52.40 54.85
N ASP A 37 -40.68 -53.40 55.60
CA ASP A 37 -41.48 -54.50 56.17
C ASP A 37 -42.10 -54.16 57.54
N SER A 38 -42.01 -52.91 58.00
CA SER A 38 -42.69 -52.49 59.23
C SER A 38 -44.22 -52.41 59.02
N THR A 39 -45.02 -52.90 59.98
CA THR A 39 -46.49 -52.84 59.96
C THR A 39 -46.97 -51.97 61.13
N ILE A 40 -47.91 -51.05 60.87
CA ILE A 40 -48.53 -50.22 61.91
C ILE A 40 -49.69 -51.02 62.49
N LEU A 41 -49.62 -51.38 63.77
CA LEU A 41 -50.69 -52.08 64.49
C LEU A 41 -51.43 -51.09 65.39
N THR A 42 -52.76 -51.13 65.33
CA THR A 42 -53.62 -50.41 66.28
C THR A 42 -53.52 -51.03 67.68
N ARG A 43 -53.83 -50.28 68.73
CA ARG A 43 -53.83 -50.81 70.11
C ARG A 43 -54.71 -52.06 70.24
N THR A 44 -55.86 -52.05 69.57
CA THR A 44 -56.79 -53.17 69.50
C THR A 44 -56.20 -54.41 68.83
N GLU A 45 -55.47 -54.25 67.72
CA GLU A 45 -54.79 -55.39 67.06
C GLU A 45 -53.62 -55.91 67.90
N LEU A 46 -52.91 -55.02 68.58
CA LEU A 46 -51.83 -55.39 69.50
C LEU A 46 -52.36 -56.17 70.71
N ASP A 47 -53.52 -55.79 71.24
CA ASP A 47 -54.19 -56.50 72.33
C ASP A 47 -54.72 -57.86 71.85
N ILE A 48 -55.26 -57.96 70.64
CA ILE A 48 -55.65 -59.23 70.02
C ILE A 48 -54.44 -60.15 69.85
N ILE A 49 -53.30 -59.65 69.36
CA ILE A 49 -52.06 -60.43 69.21
C ILE A 49 -51.52 -60.87 70.57
N ARG A 50 -51.56 -60.00 71.60
CA ARG A 50 -51.20 -60.36 72.97
C ARG A 50 -52.11 -61.43 73.56
N GLU A 51 -53.42 -61.36 73.28
CA GLU A 51 -54.37 -62.39 73.69
C GLU A 51 -54.12 -63.73 72.97
N MET A 52 -53.78 -63.71 71.67
CA MET A 52 -53.37 -64.89 70.91
C MET A 52 -52.12 -65.56 71.52
N ILE A 53 -51.09 -64.75 71.83
CA ILE A 53 -49.83 -65.23 72.40
C ILE A 53 -50.02 -65.74 73.84
N SER A 54 -50.98 -65.19 74.60
CA SER A 54 -51.34 -65.66 75.94
C SER A 54 -52.13 -66.99 75.97
N GLY A 55 -52.37 -67.62 74.80
CA GLY A 55 -53.02 -68.91 74.70
C GLY A 55 -54.53 -68.91 74.99
N LYS A 56 -55.20 -67.74 74.89
CA LYS A 56 -56.65 -67.64 75.09
C LYS A 56 -57.39 -67.88 73.76
N ASN A 57 -58.30 -68.86 73.75
CA ASN A 57 -59.10 -69.24 72.56
C ASN A 57 -60.08 -68.13 72.11
N ILE A 58 -59.80 -67.56 70.93
CA ILE A 58 -60.42 -66.33 70.37
C ILE A 58 -61.83 -66.56 69.81
N MET A 59 -62.29 -67.82 69.69
CA MET A 59 -63.64 -68.13 69.20
C MET A 59 -64.76 -67.90 70.23
N THR A 60 -64.42 -67.62 71.50
CA THR A 60 -65.41 -67.50 72.59
C THR A 60 -65.57 -66.08 73.16
N THR A 61 -64.70 -65.13 72.80
CA THR A 61 -64.81 -63.73 73.19
C THR A 61 -65.56 -62.88 72.16
N LEU A 62 -65.47 -63.22 70.86
CA LEU A 62 -66.21 -62.53 69.79
C LEU A 62 -67.74 -62.75 69.85
N THR A 63 -68.17 -63.91 70.36
CA THR A 63 -69.60 -64.27 70.47
C THR A 63 -70.27 -63.74 71.73
N ARG A 64 -69.51 -63.36 72.76
CA ARG A 64 -70.05 -62.82 74.02
C ARG A 64 -70.08 -61.29 74.09
N SER A 65 -69.22 -60.58 73.36
CA SER A 65 -69.25 -59.10 73.27
C SER A 65 -70.23 -58.57 72.23
N ALA A 66 -70.50 -59.31 71.15
CA ALA A 66 -71.46 -58.91 70.10
C ALA A 66 -72.94 -58.97 70.53
N VAL A 67 -73.26 -59.61 71.67
CA VAL A 67 -74.65 -59.81 72.14
C VAL A 67 -75.03 -58.88 73.30
N ARG A 68 -74.10 -58.06 73.81
CA ARG A 68 -74.37 -57.09 74.90
C ARG A 68 -74.04 -55.66 74.51
N THR A 69 -74.67 -55.18 73.44
CA THR A 69 -75.17 -53.79 73.26
C THR A 69 -75.88 -53.71 71.90
N ARG A 70 -77.07 -54.32 71.77
CA ARG A 70 -78.07 -53.73 70.87
C ARG A 70 -78.59 -52.50 71.61
N SER A 71 -77.93 -51.36 71.42
CA SER A 71 -78.43 -50.10 71.93
C SER A 71 -79.74 -49.80 71.21
N VAL A 72 -80.73 -49.31 71.96
CA VAL A 72 -81.97 -48.79 71.41
C VAL A 72 -81.67 -47.73 70.33
N GLU A 73 -80.56 -46.99 70.49
CA GLU A 73 -80.03 -46.03 69.53
C GLU A 73 -79.64 -46.64 68.18
N ALA A 74 -79.13 -47.88 68.13
CA ALA A 74 -78.79 -48.55 66.87
C ALA A 74 -80.05 -48.99 66.11
N GLU A 75 -81.10 -49.40 66.82
CA GLU A 75 -82.40 -49.74 66.22
C GLU A 75 -83.18 -48.48 65.81
N GLU A 76 -83.07 -47.38 66.57
CA GLU A 76 -83.60 -46.07 66.19
C GLU A 76 -82.87 -45.47 64.98
N HIS A 77 -81.55 -45.60 64.90
CA HIS A 77 -80.79 -45.20 63.73
C HIS A 77 -81.18 -46.02 62.49
N LYS A 78 -81.43 -47.32 62.68
CA LYS A 78 -81.90 -48.19 61.60
C LYS A 78 -83.33 -47.84 61.16
N ARG A 79 -84.21 -47.48 62.10
CA ARG A 79 -85.56 -46.96 61.79
C ARG A 79 -85.54 -45.59 61.14
N ARG A 80 -84.68 -44.66 61.56
CA ARG A 80 -84.50 -43.36 60.90
C ARG A 80 -83.92 -43.53 59.51
N MET A 81 -82.96 -44.44 59.30
CA MET A 81 -82.47 -44.78 57.96
C MET A 81 -83.57 -45.39 57.10
N GLN A 82 -84.41 -46.26 57.65
CA GLN A 82 -85.54 -46.83 56.92
C GLN A 82 -86.62 -45.79 56.59
N GLN A 83 -86.91 -44.88 57.52
CA GLN A 83 -87.82 -43.75 57.27
C GLN A 83 -87.24 -42.78 56.25
N TYR A 84 -85.93 -42.51 56.27
CA TYR A 84 -85.26 -41.68 55.28
C TYR A 84 -85.24 -42.35 53.89
N ASP A 85 -85.04 -43.68 53.82
CA ASP A 85 -85.14 -44.46 52.57
C ASP A 85 -86.58 -44.55 52.04
N GLU A 86 -87.57 -44.67 52.93
CA GLU A 86 -88.99 -44.69 52.58
C GLU A 86 -89.48 -43.29 52.15
N GLU A 87 -89.03 -42.22 52.81
CA GLU A 87 -89.28 -40.83 52.41
C GLU A 87 -88.59 -40.49 51.07
N GLN A 88 -87.37 -40.98 50.82
CA GLN A 88 -86.69 -40.88 49.52
C GLN A 88 -87.43 -41.64 48.39
N ARG A 89 -88.12 -42.74 48.72
CA ARG A 89 -88.96 -43.49 47.77
C ARG A 89 -90.33 -42.85 47.53
N LEU A 90 -90.96 -42.27 48.56
CA LEU A 90 -92.28 -41.64 48.49
C LEU A 90 -92.21 -40.21 47.91
N CYS A 91 -91.18 -39.45 48.26
CA CYS A 91 -90.84 -38.18 47.62
C CYS A 91 -89.83 -38.45 46.52
N GLY A 92 -90.28 -38.91 45.36
CA GLY A 92 -89.42 -39.28 44.21
C GLY A 92 -88.22 -38.36 44.04
N GLY A 93 -87.06 -38.83 44.52
CA GLY A 93 -85.82 -38.08 44.52
C GLY A 93 -85.33 -37.85 43.10
N ASN A 94 -85.43 -36.60 42.64
CA ASN A 94 -84.79 -36.13 41.41
C ASN A 94 -83.30 -35.79 41.65
N ASP A 95 -82.59 -36.62 42.41
CA ASP A 95 -81.13 -36.50 42.50
C ASP A 95 -80.51 -37.29 41.36
N LYS A 96 -80.52 -36.66 40.18
CA LYS A 96 -79.80 -37.18 39.00
C LYS A 96 -78.30 -37.24 39.36
N PRO A 97 -77.60 -38.37 39.11
CA PRO A 97 -76.16 -38.48 39.33
C PRO A 97 -75.37 -37.38 38.60
N LEU A 98 -74.23 -36.96 39.13
CA LEU A 98 -73.40 -35.85 38.63
C LEU A 98 -73.11 -35.96 37.12
N GLU A 99 -72.88 -37.18 36.64
CA GLU A 99 -72.65 -37.54 35.24
C GLU A 99 -73.86 -37.20 34.34
N GLN A 100 -75.09 -37.37 34.84
CA GLN A 100 -76.31 -36.97 34.13
C GLN A 100 -76.51 -35.45 34.10
N ILE A 101 -76.03 -34.72 35.11
CA ILE A 101 -76.06 -33.25 35.13
C ILE A 101 -75.07 -32.68 34.09
N GLU A 102 -73.87 -33.26 34.00
CA GLU A 102 -72.87 -32.92 32.98
C GLU A 102 -73.37 -33.25 31.56
N GLU A 103 -73.97 -34.42 31.37
CA GLU A 103 -74.61 -34.78 30.10
C GLU A 103 -75.74 -33.81 29.73
N GLU A 104 -76.56 -33.38 30.70
CA GLU A 104 -77.62 -32.40 30.47
C GLU A 104 -77.07 -31.03 30.11
N GLN A 105 -75.97 -30.60 30.72
CA GLN A 105 -75.29 -29.35 30.35
C GLN A 105 -74.67 -29.42 28.96
N GLN A 106 -74.00 -30.52 28.61
CA GLN A 106 -73.48 -30.73 27.27
C GLN A 106 -74.60 -30.79 26.23
N ARG A 107 -75.71 -31.47 26.54
CA ARG A 107 -76.90 -31.47 25.67
C ARG A 107 -77.44 -30.06 25.50
N ARG A 108 -77.52 -29.25 26.56
CA ARG A 108 -77.95 -27.84 26.47
C ARG A 108 -77.00 -27.00 25.61
N LEU A 109 -75.68 -27.09 25.84
CA LEU A 109 -74.67 -26.39 25.03
C LEU A 109 -74.72 -26.83 23.56
N ASN A 110 -74.92 -28.12 23.29
CA ASN A 110 -75.07 -28.64 21.93
C ASN A 110 -76.36 -28.14 21.27
N LEU A 111 -77.45 -28.06 22.03
CA LEU A 111 -78.72 -27.50 21.55
C LEU A 111 -78.61 -25.98 21.29
N GLU A 112 -77.93 -25.24 22.16
CA GLU A 112 -77.63 -23.82 21.96
C GLU A 112 -76.73 -23.60 20.74
N ARG A 113 -75.69 -24.41 20.59
CA ARG A 113 -74.79 -24.38 19.43
C ARG A 113 -75.53 -24.73 18.14
N ALA A 114 -76.42 -25.72 18.18
CA ALA A 114 -77.26 -26.09 17.06
C ALA A 114 -78.24 -24.97 16.70
N LYS A 115 -78.82 -24.28 17.70
CA LYS A 115 -79.65 -23.09 17.48
C LYS A 115 -78.85 -21.96 16.84
N THR A 116 -77.66 -21.62 17.35
CA THR A 116 -76.82 -20.60 16.72
C THR A 116 -76.42 -20.94 15.29
N LEU A 117 -76.15 -22.23 14.98
CA LEU A 117 -75.85 -22.66 13.62
C LEU A 117 -77.06 -22.55 12.68
N LEU A 118 -78.27 -22.79 13.20
CA LEU A 118 -79.52 -22.55 12.47
C LEU A 118 -79.74 -21.05 12.27
N ASP A 119 -79.47 -20.23 13.28
CA ASP A 119 -79.58 -18.78 13.20
C ASP A 119 -78.57 -18.18 12.21
N GLU A 120 -77.35 -18.72 12.12
CA GLU A 120 -76.35 -18.35 11.11
C GLU A 120 -76.77 -18.68 9.66
N GLN A 121 -77.76 -19.56 9.47
CA GLN A 121 -78.26 -19.88 8.13
C GLN A 121 -79.25 -18.84 7.58
N TYR A 122 -79.81 -17.95 8.43
CA TYR A 122 -80.65 -16.85 7.97
C TYR A 122 -79.84 -15.88 7.09
N ASP A 123 -80.44 -15.41 6.00
CA ASP A 123 -79.73 -14.61 4.99
C ASP A 123 -79.34 -13.22 5.51
N GLU A 124 -80.11 -12.64 6.44
CA GLU A 124 -79.78 -11.39 7.12
C GLU A 124 -78.52 -11.53 7.99
N VAL A 125 -78.37 -12.68 8.67
CA VAL A 125 -77.19 -12.98 9.51
C VAL A 125 -75.96 -13.19 8.63
N LYS A 126 -76.09 -13.85 7.47
CA LYS A 126 -74.99 -13.94 6.49
C LYS A 126 -74.57 -12.57 5.96
N ALA A 127 -75.52 -11.68 5.67
CA ALA A 127 -75.23 -10.31 5.23
C ALA A 127 -74.51 -9.51 6.33
N MET A 128 -74.94 -9.65 7.59
CA MET A 128 -74.23 -9.05 8.74
C MET A 128 -72.83 -9.61 8.93
N ASN A 129 -72.66 -10.93 8.79
CA ASN A 129 -71.34 -11.57 8.85
C ASN A 129 -70.42 -11.09 7.72
N GLN A 130 -70.94 -10.89 6.51
CA GLN A 130 -70.17 -10.30 5.41
C GLN A 130 -69.65 -8.90 5.76
N ILE A 131 -70.49 -8.03 6.34
CA ILE A 131 -70.07 -6.68 6.78
C ILE A 131 -68.99 -6.76 7.87
N VAL A 132 -69.13 -7.70 8.82
CA VAL A 132 -68.13 -7.92 9.87
C VAL A 132 -66.80 -8.39 9.28
N ASP A 133 -66.82 -9.28 8.29
CA ASP A 133 -65.61 -9.76 7.63
C ASP A 133 -64.95 -8.68 6.77
N GLU A 134 -65.75 -7.84 6.09
CA GLU A 134 -65.25 -6.65 5.39
C GLU A 134 -64.59 -5.67 6.37
N ALA A 135 -65.22 -5.41 7.53
CA ALA A 135 -64.67 -4.55 8.57
C ALA A 135 -63.36 -5.12 9.16
N ARG A 136 -63.27 -6.44 9.37
CA ARG A 136 -62.04 -7.12 9.79
C ARG A 136 -60.94 -6.96 8.75
N CYS A 137 -61.25 -7.15 7.47
CA CYS A 137 -60.29 -6.95 6.38
C CYS A 137 -59.78 -5.51 6.33
N ILE A 138 -60.66 -4.53 6.49
CA ILE A 138 -60.29 -3.10 6.54
C ILE A 138 -59.40 -2.80 7.75
N ALA A 139 -59.71 -3.36 8.93
CA ALA A 139 -58.90 -3.17 10.13
C ALA A 139 -57.46 -3.71 9.95
N VAL A 140 -57.33 -4.90 9.38
CA VAL A 140 -56.01 -5.49 9.06
C VAL A 140 -55.29 -4.66 8.02
N ARG A 141 -55.97 -4.23 6.95
CA ARG A 141 -55.39 -3.35 5.93
C ARG A 141 -54.87 -2.04 6.53
N ASN A 142 -55.64 -1.40 7.41
CA ASN A 142 -55.24 -0.16 8.08
C ASN A 142 -54.07 -0.37 9.04
N ALA A 143 -53.95 -1.54 9.67
CA ALA A 143 -52.77 -1.89 10.45
C ALA A 143 -51.53 -2.07 9.54
N GLN A 144 -51.67 -2.77 8.41
CA GLN A 144 -50.59 -2.95 7.43
C GLN A 144 -50.13 -1.64 6.79
N ILE A 145 -51.04 -0.71 6.50
CA ILE A 145 -50.70 0.61 5.97
C ILE A 145 -49.85 1.38 6.98
N ARG A 146 -50.27 1.42 8.25
CA ARG A 146 -49.51 2.08 9.34
C ARG A 146 -48.13 1.45 9.55
N GLU A 147 -48.04 0.12 9.52
CA GLU A 147 -46.76 -0.58 9.61
C GLU A 147 -45.84 -0.25 8.42
N ARG A 148 -46.40 -0.12 7.21
CA ARG A 148 -45.64 0.28 6.02
C ARG A 148 -45.16 1.73 6.11
N GLU A 149 -45.97 2.63 6.66
CA GLU A 149 -45.58 4.03 6.90
C GLU A 149 -44.43 4.11 7.91
N LEU A 150 -44.54 3.43 9.05
CA LEU A 150 -43.47 3.35 10.05
C LEU A 150 -42.18 2.78 9.46
N ARG A 151 -42.26 1.69 8.68
CA ARG A 151 -41.09 1.10 8.01
C ARG A 151 -40.42 2.11 7.06
N LYS A 152 -41.20 2.91 6.33
CA LYS A 152 -40.65 3.96 5.46
C LYS A 152 -39.99 5.08 6.26
N GLU A 153 -40.57 5.49 7.38
CA GLU A 153 -39.96 6.49 8.27
C GLU A 153 -38.63 5.98 8.84
N GLU A 154 -38.57 4.73 9.27
CA GLU A 154 -37.33 4.07 9.72
C GLU A 154 -36.28 3.98 8.61
N GLU A 155 -36.70 3.63 7.38
CA GLU A 155 -35.82 3.61 6.20
C GLU A 155 -35.26 5.02 5.90
N MET A 156 -36.09 6.06 5.90
CA MET A 156 -35.64 7.44 5.69
C MET A 156 -34.67 7.92 6.77
N GLU A 157 -34.94 7.61 8.05
CA GLU A 157 -34.02 7.94 9.14
C GLU A 157 -32.68 7.19 9.04
N TYR A 158 -32.70 5.94 8.57
CA TYR A 158 -31.48 5.19 8.31
C TYR A 158 -30.69 5.77 7.12
N GLU A 159 -31.37 6.10 6.02
CA GLU A 159 -30.76 6.76 4.86
C GLU A 159 -30.13 8.09 5.27
N ARG A 160 -30.84 8.91 6.04
CA ARG A 160 -30.33 10.20 6.54
C ARG A 160 -29.06 10.02 7.39
N LYS A 161 -29.04 9.04 8.30
CA LYS A 161 -27.85 8.72 9.10
C LYS A 161 -26.69 8.24 8.23
N MET A 162 -26.98 7.45 7.19
CA MET A 162 -25.97 6.99 6.24
C MET A 162 -25.39 8.16 5.43
N GLU A 163 -26.23 9.10 4.97
CA GLU A 163 -25.79 10.32 4.30
C GLU A 163 -24.92 11.20 5.23
N GLU A 164 -25.31 11.36 6.49
CA GLU A 164 -24.51 12.06 7.51
C GLU A 164 -23.14 11.37 7.72
N MET A 165 -23.07 10.04 7.74
CA MET A 165 -21.78 9.32 7.83
C MET A 165 -20.94 9.47 6.55
N MET A 166 -21.54 9.35 5.38
CA MET A 166 -20.87 9.50 4.08
C MET A 166 -20.30 10.91 3.91
N THR A 167 -21.06 11.94 4.26
CA THR A 167 -20.60 13.34 4.23
C THR A 167 -19.46 13.58 5.20
N ALA A 168 -19.54 13.05 6.43
CA ALA A 168 -18.44 13.14 7.39
C ALA A 168 -17.15 12.45 6.90
N GLU A 169 -17.26 11.30 6.22
CA GLU A 169 -16.11 10.64 5.58
C GLU A 169 -15.55 11.44 4.40
N ALA A 170 -16.43 12.00 3.55
CA ALA A 170 -16.02 12.87 2.45
C ALA A 170 -15.28 14.12 2.96
N GLU A 171 -15.76 14.75 4.03
CA GLU A 171 -15.08 15.89 4.68
C GLU A 171 -13.71 15.48 5.25
N LYS A 172 -13.61 14.32 5.88
CA LYS A 172 -12.31 13.80 6.37
C LYS A 172 -11.35 13.56 5.21
N ALA A 173 -11.81 12.96 4.12
CA ALA A 173 -10.99 12.77 2.93
C ALA A 173 -10.52 14.10 2.34
N ALA A 174 -11.40 15.10 2.22
CA ALA A 174 -11.07 16.43 1.76
C ALA A 174 -10.02 17.12 2.66
N LYS A 175 -10.15 16.99 4.00
CA LYS A 175 -9.15 17.50 4.95
C LYS A 175 -7.77 16.85 4.73
N LEU A 176 -7.71 15.53 4.54
CA LEU A 176 -6.45 14.84 4.25
C LEU A 176 -5.83 15.29 2.92
N TYR A 177 -6.63 15.56 1.89
CA TYR A 177 -6.13 16.13 0.63
C TYR A 177 -5.57 17.53 0.83
N ASN A 178 -6.29 18.40 1.54
CA ASN A 178 -5.84 19.77 1.83
C ASN A 178 -4.54 19.76 2.64
N GLU A 179 -4.42 18.91 3.67
CA GLU A 179 -3.19 18.76 4.44
C GLU A 179 -2.00 18.32 3.57
N ARG A 180 -2.22 17.40 2.62
CA ARG A 180 -1.18 17.00 1.66
C ARG A 180 -0.78 18.15 0.75
N GLU A 181 -1.73 18.95 0.26
CA GLU A 181 -1.42 20.13 -0.55
C GLU A 181 -0.65 21.19 0.25
N GLU A 182 -1.04 21.46 1.49
CA GLU A 182 -0.32 22.36 2.39
C GLU A 182 1.12 21.89 2.62
N GLN A 183 1.33 20.60 2.86
CA GLN A 183 2.66 20.01 2.99
C GLN A 183 3.49 20.21 1.71
N GLN A 184 2.89 20.04 0.52
CA GLN A 184 3.57 20.31 -0.74
C GLN A 184 3.92 21.79 -0.91
N VAL A 185 3.01 22.71 -0.55
CA VAL A 185 3.26 24.15 -0.59
C VAL A 185 4.39 24.54 0.36
N VAL A 186 4.39 24.01 1.58
CA VAL A 186 5.47 24.23 2.56
C VAL A 186 6.80 23.68 2.05
N ALA A 187 6.81 22.47 1.46
CA ALA A 187 8.00 21.90 0.85
C ALA A 187 8.53 22.78 -0.30
N ARG A 188 7.67 23.25 -1.20
CA ARG A 188 8.05 24.18 -2.28
C ARG A 188 8.64 25.48 -1.74
N LYS A 189 8.06 26.05 -0.67
CA LYS A 189 8.60 27.23 0.00
C LYS A 189 10.00 26.98 0.59
N LYS A 190 10.22 25.82 1.21
CA LYS A 190 11.55 25.42 1.73
C LYS A 190 12.56 25.28 0.59
N THR A 191 12.20 24.57 -0.48
CA THR A 191 13.08 24.44 -1.66
C THR A 191 13.41 25.80 -2.27
N LEU A 192 12.42 26.69 -2.40
CA LEU A 192 12.65 28.05 -2.89
C LEU A 192 13.59 28.84 -1.98
N ALA A 193 13.46 28.71 -0.65
CA ALA A 193 14.35 29.37 0.30
C ALA A 193 15.81 28.87 0.16
N VAL A 194 16.00 27.56 -0.03
CA VAL A 194 17.33 26.99 -0.29
C VAL A 194 17.93 27.53 -1.59
N ILE A 195 17.14 27.59 -2.67
CA ILE A 195 17.61 28.14 -3.96
C ILE A 195 17.98 29.62 -3.83
N LYS A 196 17.18 30.41 -3.09
CA LYS A 196 17.52 31.82 -2.82
C LYS A 196 18.83 31.95 -2.05
N ALA A 197 19.03 31.15 -1.01
CA ALA A 197 20.29 31.14 -0.26
C ALA A 197 21.48 30.72 -1.14
N GLN A 198 21.31 29.75 -2.03
CA GLN A 198 22.35 29.35 -2.99
C GLN A 198 22.68 30.47 -3.98
N LEU A 199 21.68 31.21 -4.46
CA LEU A 199 21.89 32.34 -5.35
C LEU A 199 22.65 33.47 -4.65
N GLU A 200 22.28 33.78 -3.40
CA GLU A 200 22.99 34.75 -2.56
C GLU A 200 24.45 34.33 -2.33
N GLN A 201 24.71 33.04 -2.04
CA GLN A 201 26.06 32.51 -1.92
C GLN A 201 26.85 32.67 -3.22
N HIS A 202 26.24 32.33 -4.36
CA HIS A 202 26.88 32.47 -5.67
C HIS A 202 27.16 33.95 -6.02
N ASP A 203 26.27 34.87 -5.64
CA ASP A 203 26.49 36.31 -5.81
C ASP A 203 27.67 36.80 -4.95
N VAL A 204 27.78 36.34 -3.70
CA VAL A 204 28.94 36.62 -2.82
C VAL A 204 30.23 36.06 -3.42
N GLU A 205 30.21 34.83 -3.94
CA GLU A 205 31.38 34.25 -4.63
C GLU A 205 31.77 35.03 -5.87
N ARG A 206 30.79 35.51 -6.65
CA ARG A 206 31.04 36.37 -7.81
C ARG A 206 31.71 37.68 -7.39
N VAL A 207 31.23 38.31 -6.32
CA VAL A 207 31.87 39.52 -5.76
C VAL A 207 33.30 39.24 -5.30
N ARG A 208 33.53 38.16 -4.55
CA ARG A 208 34.88 37.75 -4.12
C ARG A 208 35.84 37.53 -5.30
N LYS A 209 35.38 36.90 -6.39
CA LYS A 209 36.19 36.72 -7.61
C LYS A 209 36.55 38.05 -8.25
N LEU A 210 35.61 39.02 -8.27
CA LEU A 210 35.88 40.36 -8.78
C LEU A 210 36.88 41.11 -7.89
N GLU A 211 36.79 40.97 -6.56
CA GLU A 211 37.77 41.54 -5.62
C GLU A 211 39.17 40.95 -5.82
N LEU A 212 39.29 39.63 -6.00
CA LEU A 212 40.57 38.97 -6.32
C LEU A 212 41.17 39.50 -7.63
N LEU A 213 40.36 39.60 -8.69
CA LEU A 213 40.81 40.16 -9.97
C LEU A 213 41.23 41.64 -9.84
N GLN A 214 40.55 42.41 -9.00
CA GLN A 214 40.94 43.80 -8.70
C GLN A 214 42.28 43.84 -7.95
N HIS A 215 42.49 42.99 -6.94
CA HIS A 215 43.77 42.90 -6.23
C HIS A 215 44.91 42.46 -7.15
N GLU A 216 44.69 41.48 -8.04
CA GLU A 216 45.66 41.07 -9.05
C GLU A 216 45.98 42.20 -10.02
N ARG A 217 44.95 42.94 -10.47
CA ARG A 217 45.13 44.10 -11.33
C ARG A 217 45.93 45.19 -10.63
N GLU A 218 45.61 45.51 -9.39
CA GLU A 218 46.35 46.49 -8.58
C GLU A 218 47.82 46.08 -8.40
N ALA A 219 48.07 44.83 -8.06
CA ALA A 219 49.42 44.28 -7.93
C ALA A 219 50.21 44.36 -9.24
N MET A 220 49.57 44.05 -10.38
CA MET A 220 50.17 44.22 -11.70
C MET A 220 50.51 45.68 -11.98
N THR A 221 49.60 46.62 -11.72
CA THR A 221 49.88 48.06 -11.88
C THR A 221 51.05 48.52 -11.02
N ARG A 222 51.11 48.13 -9.74
CA ARG A 222 52.25 48.46 -8.86
C ARG A 222 53.56 47.89 -9.40
N HIS A 223 53.55 46.66 -9.91
CA HIS A 223 54.73 46.07 -10.54
C HIS A 223 55.15 46.82 -11.81
N LEU A 224 54.20 47.23 -12.65
CA LEU A 224 54.47 48.05 -13.84
C LEU A 224 55.01 49.44 -13.48
N GLU A 225 54.53 50.04 -12.39
CA GLU A 225 55.04 51.32 -11.87
C GLU A 225 56.49 51.19 -11.41
N LEU A 226 56.81 50.15 -10.63
CA LEU A 226 58.20 49.86 -10.23
C LEU A 226 59.12 49.66 -11.44
N LEU A 227 58.69 48.87 -12.43
CA LEU A 227 59.47 48.69 -13.67
C LEU A 227 59.66 49.99 -14.45
N ARG A 228 58.66 50.89 -14.43
CA ARG A 228 58.79 52.22 -15.05
C ARG A 228 59.78 53.10 -14.29
N GLU A 229 59.76 53.08 -12.96
CA GLU A 229 60.71 53.80 -12.10
C GLU A 229 62.14 53.27 -12.29
N GLU A 230 62.33 51.96 -12.30
CA GLU A 230 63.62 51.32 -12.59
C GLU A 230 64.13 51.71 -13.99
N ALA A 231 63.29 51.64 -15.02
CA ALA A 231 63.66 52.07 -16.37
C ALA A 231 63.97 53.57 -16.46
N GLN A 232 63.30 54.42 -15.66
CA GLN A 232 63.63 55.85 -15.56
C GLN A 232 64.97 56.06 -14.86
N ALA A 233 65.25 55.33 -13.78
CA ALA A 233 66.53 55.39 -13.07
C ALA A 233 67.69 54.92 -13.96
N GLU A 234 67.50 53.83 -14.71
CA GLU A 234 68.48 53.34 -15.70
C GLU A 234 68.75 54.38 -16.79
N LYS A 235 67.71 55.04 -17.31
CA LYS A 235 67.86 56.13 -18.28
C LYS A 235 68.66 57.30 -17.70
N LEU A 236 68.39 57.70 -16.46
CA LEU A 236 69.14 58.76 -15.79
C LEU A 236 70.60 58.37 -15.57
N GLN A 237 70.87 57.14 -15.09
CA GLN A 237 72.23 56.62 -14.96
C GLN A 237 72.96 56.57 -16.30
N GLN A 238 72.27 56.20 -17.38
CA GLN A 238 72.83 56.18 -18.72
C GLN A 238 73.17 57.60 -19.19
N GLN A 239 72.28 58.59 -18.97
CA GLN A 239 72.56 59.99 -19.26
C GLN A 239 73.74 60.53 -18.45
N GLU A 240 73.87 60.16 -17.17
CA GLU A 240 75.03 60.53 -16.35
C GLU A 240 76.33 59.89 -16.87
N LYS A 241 76.30 58.62 -17.27
CA LYS A 241 77.45 57.95 -17.90
C LYS A 241 77.83 58.63 -19.21
N GLU A 242 76.86 58.97 -20.05
CA GLU A 242 77.07 59.71 -21.30
C GLU A 242 77.69 61.09 -21.04
N ARG A 243 77.20 61.83 -20.03
CA ARG A 243 77.80 63.11 -19.59
C ARG A 243 79.24 62.95 -19.13
N ARG A 244 79.53 61.96 -18.28
CA ARG A 244 80.90 61.67 -17.81
C ARG A 244 81.84 61.32 -18.96
N ILE A 245 81.37 60.54 -19.94
CA ILE A 245 82.14 60.23 -21.15
C ILE A 245 82.40 61.51 -21.95
N MET A 246 81.39 62.36 -22.14
CA MET A 246 81.54 63.64 -22.84
C MET A 246 82.51 64.59 -22.13
N GLU A 247 82.48 64.67 -20.80
CA GLU A 247 83.44 65.43 -20.00
C GLU A 247 84.86 64.87 -20.13
N ALA A 248 85.03 63.55 -20.11
CA ALA A 248 86.33 62.90 -20.29
C ALA A 248 86.90 63.15 -21.71
N VAL A 249 86.04 63.09 -22.73
CA VAL A 249 86.41 63.43 -24.12
C VAL A 249 86.77 64.91 -24.24
N ALA A 250 86.04 65.81 -23.59
CA ALA A 250 86.36 67.24 -23.58
C ALA A 250 87.71 67.53 -22.90
N LEU A 251 87.98 66.88 -21.76
CA LEU A 251 89.28 66.97 -21.07
C LEU A 251 90.42 66.41 -21.92
N ALA A 252 90.24 65.25 -22.54
CA ALA A 252 91.23 64.65 -23.44
C ALA A 252 91.49 65.56 -24.66
N ASN A 253 90.45 66.14 -25.25
CA ASN A 253 90.58 67.11 -26.34
C ASN A 253 91.31 68.39 -25.89
N ALA A 254 91.00 68.93 -24.71
CA ALA A 254 91.69 70.10 -24.16
C ALA A 254 93.18 69.81 -23.90
N GLN A 255 93.49 68.63 -23.34
CA GLN A 255 94.86 68.16 -23.16
C GLN A 255 95.58 68.02 -24.52
N GLN A 256 94.93 67.42 -25.52
CA GLN A 256 95.49 67.28 -26.86
C GLN A 256 95.73 68.63 -27.54
N ILE A 257 94.86 69.62 -27.36
CA ILE A 257 95.07 70.99 -27.83
C ILE A 257 96.26 71.64 -27.11
N SER A 258 96.39 71.47 -25.79
CA SER A 258 97.52 72.00 -25.03
C SER A 258 98.86 71.38 -25.43
N LEU A 259 98.87 70.06 -25.70
CA LEU A 259 100.05 69.36 -26.22
C LEU A 259 100.43 69.86 -27.61
N LYS A 260 99.44 70.06 -28.50
CA LYS A 260 99.68 70.65 -29.83
C LYS A 260 100.24 72.07 -29.74
N LYS A 261 99.70 72.91 -28.85
CA LYS A 261 100.25 74.26 -28.62
C LYS A 261 101.67 74.22 -28.09
N ARG A 262 101.97 73.31 -27.17
CA ARG A 262 103.32 73.12 -26.64
C ARG A 262 104.29 72.59 -27.70
N GLN A 263 103.84 71.71 -28.59
CA GLN A 263 104.60 71.31 -29.77
C GLN A 263 104.85 72.50 -30.70
N GLN A 264 103.84 73.32 -30.98
CA GLN A 264 104.00 74.54 -31.78
C GLN A 264 104.99 75.53 -31.15
N GLU A 265 104.95 75.73 -29.83
CA GLU A 265 105.93 76.59 -29.12
C GLU A 265 107.36 76.03 -29.21
N LEU A 266 107.53 74.71 -29.11
CA LEU A 266 108.83 74.05 -29.31
C LEU A 266 109.31 74.16 -30.76
N ASP A 267 108.41 73.95 -31.73
CA ASP A 267 108.69 74.12 -33.15
C ASP A 267 109.08 75.59 -33.45
N GLU A 268 108.41 76.57 -32.85
CA GLU A 268 108.77 77.99 -32.96
C GLU A 268 110.14 78.30 -32.33
N GLU A 269 110.48 77.67 -31.20
CA GLU A 269 111.80 77.80 -30.58
C GLU A 269 112.90 77.15 -31.41
N GLU A 270 112.63 75.99 -31.99
CA GLU A 270 113.51 75.31 -32.95
C GLU A 270 113.68 76.13 -34.22
N ASP A 271 112.60 76.70 -34.76
CA ASP A 271 112.62 77.60 -35.91
C ASP A 271 113.40 78.89 -35.63
N ARG A 272 113.32 79.44 -34.41
CA ARG A 272 114.16 80.59 -34.00
C ARG A 272 115.64 80.21 -33.93
N ARG A 273 115.97 79.04 -33.38
CA ARG A 273 117.36 78.52 -33.35
C ARG A 273 117.87 78.21 -34.76
N ILE A 274 117.03 77.66 -35.62
CA ILE A 274 117.31 77.42 -37.04
C ILE A 274 117.50 78.76 -37.77
N ALA A 275 116.68 79.78 -37.52
CA ALA A 275 116.80 81.10 -38.14
C ALA A 275 118.11 81.81 -37.73
N GLU A 276 118.52 81.70 -36.47
CA GLU A 276 119.81 82.25 -35.99
C GLU A 276 121.01 81.47 -36.56
N PHE A 277 120.90 80.15 -36.69
CA PHE A 277 121.90 79.31 -37.36
C PHE A 277 121.97 79.59 -38.86
N ILE A 278 120.82 79.81 -39.51
CA ILE A 278 120.69 80.16 -40.94
C ILE A 278 121.24 81.55 -41.21
N LYS A 279 121.00 82.56 -40.35
CA LYS A 279 121.64 83.90 -40.52
C LYS A 279 123.17 83.81 -40.46
N ARG A 280 123.72 83.07 -39.48
CA ARG A 280 125.17 82.83 -39.36
C ARG A 280 125.74 82.00 -40.51
N LYS A 281 124.95 81.07 -41.07
CA LYS A 281 125.32 80.27 -42.24
C LYS A 281 125.19 81.03 -43.56
N GLN A 282 124.18 81.90 -43.72
CA GLN A 282 123.95 82.72 -44.92
C GLN A 282 125.00 83.83 -45.07
N GLU A 283 125.55 84.36 -43.99
CA GLU A 283 126.71 85.27 -44.04
C GLU A 283 127.99 84.56 -44.50
N ARG A 284 128.12 83.26 -44.19
CA ARG A 284 129.24 82.40 -44.61
C ARG A 284 129.06 81.83 -46.03
N ASP A 285 127.81 81.57 -46.43
CA ASP A 285 127.45 81.02 -47.75
C ASP A 285 127.26 82.12 -48.80
N ARG A 286 126.99 83.40 -48.44
CA ARG A 286 127.01 84.54 -49.39
C ARG A 286 128.37 84.71 -50.06
N LEU A 287 129.45 84.44 -49.32
CA LEU A 287 130.83 84.48 -49.82
C LEU A 287 131.21 83.24 -50.66
N TYR A 288 130.39 82.17 -50.64
CA TYR A 288 130.64 80.90 -51.36
C TYR A 288 129.64 80.66 -52.52
N ALA A 289 128.49 81.36 -52.51
CA ALA A 289 127.40 81.23 -53.48
C ALA A 289 127.65 82.01 -54.78
N GLU A 290 128.51 83.04 -54.77
CA GLU A 290 128.95 83.72 -56.00
C GLU A 290 129.84 82.82 -56.88
N GLU A 291 130.50 81.80 -56.31
CA GLU A 291 131.34 80.87 -57.06
C GLU A 291 130.63 79.58 -57.54
N GLN A 292 129.53 79.16 -56.91
CA GLN A 292 128.84 77.90 -57.26
C GLN A 292 127.57 78.02 -58.12
N GLN A 293 127.08 79.23 -58.39
CA GLN A 293 125.91 79.43 -59.26
C GLN A 293 126.17 79.14 -60.76
N ARG A 294 127.39 78.79 -61.16
CA ARG A 294 127.68 78.37 -62.55
C ARG A 294 127.65 76.86 -62.79
N ILE A 295 127.45 76.04 -61.75
CA ILE A 295 127.56 74.56 -61.84
C ILE A 295 126.24 73.83 -61.50
N ARG A 296 125.22 74.54 -61.00
CA ARG A 296 123.95 73.92 -60.54
C ARG A 296 122.87 73.76 -61.61
N ASP A 297 123.03 74.39 -62.79
CA ASP A 297 122.03 74.31 -63.87
C ASP A 297 122.13 73.02 -64.72
N GLU A 298 123.06 72.10 -64.43
CA GLU A 298 123.25 70.88 -65.23
C GLU A 298 122.72 69.58 -64.59
N LYS A 299 122.26 69.56 -63.34
CA LYS A 299 121.91 68.29 -62.65
C LYS A 299 120.59 68.28 -61.89
N GLU A 300 119.59 68.97 -62.43
CA GLU A 300 118.22 68.97 -61.89
C GLU A 300 117.23 68.11 -62.70
N ARG A 301 117.69 66.98 -63.27
CA ARG A 301 116.81 66.06 -64.05
C ARG A 301 116.82 64.58 -63.67
N GLU A 302 117.48 64.14 -62.59
CA GLU A 302 117.54 62.69 -62.30
C GLU A 302 116.96 62.21 -60.95
N VAL A 303 116.39 63.06 -60.10
CA VAL A 303 115.87 62.61 -58.79
C VAL A 303 114.34 62.61 -58.73
N ALA A 304 113.72 61.98 -59.73
CA ALA A 304 112.30 61.61 -59.73
C ALA A 304 112.07 60.09 -59.53
N ARG A 305 113.14 59.32 -59.27
CA ARG A 305 113.08 57.85 -59.09
C ARG A 305 112.78 57.35 -57.67
N LEU A 306 112.73 58.22 -56.65
CA LEU A 306 112.42 57.86 -55.26
C LEU A 306 110.92 58.05 -54.90
N ARG A 307 110.02 57.60 -55.78
CA ARG A 307 108.57 57.44 -55.49
C ARG A 307 108.08 55.99 -55.59
N ALA A 308 108.98 55.04 -55.88
CA ALA A 308 108.65 53.63 -56.08
C ALA A 308 108.69 52.77 -54.79
N GLU A 309 109.03 53.35 -53.63
CA GLU A 309 109.36 52.56 -52.42
C GLU A 309 108.25 52.51 -51.34
N GLN A 310 107.07 53.13 -51.57
CA GLN A 310 106.00 53.18 -50.56
C GLN A 310 104.68 52.45 -50.92
N GLN A 311 104.60 51.71 -52.03
CA GLN A 311 103.39 50.92 -52.38
C GLN A 311 103.48 49.43 -51.99
N ARG A 312 104.60 48.96 -51.42
CA ARG A 312 104.81 47.53 -51.10
C ARG A 312 104.56 47.13 -49.65
N ALA A 313 104.44 48.09 -48.72
CA ALA A 313 104.20 47.80 -47.31
C ALA A 313 102.72 47.50 -46.97
N GLN A 314 101.75 47.84 -47.84
CA GLN A 314 100.32 47.65 -47.58
C GLN A 314 99.77 46.27 -48.00
N ASN A 315 100.52 45.45 -48.74
CA ASN A 315 100.04 44.16 -49.26
C ASN A 315 100.41 42.94 -48.39
N THR A 316 101.24 43.09 -47.36
CA THR A 316 101.69 41.97 -46.52
C THR A 316 100.81 41.70 -45.30
N GLN A 317 99.99 42.66 -44.85
CA GLN A 317 99.02 42.45 -43.76
C GLN A 317 97.70 41.82 -44.24
N ALA A 318 97.25 42.11 -45.47
CA ALA A 318 96.01 41.58 -46.03
C ALA A 318 96.00 40.05 -46.21
N LEU A 319 97.16 39.45 -46.49
CA LEU A 319 97.29 37.99 -46.73
C LEU A 319 97.25 37.15 -45.43
N LEU A 320 97.53 37.74 -44.27
CA LEU A 320 97.50 37.02 -42.99
C LEU A 320 96.10 36.97 -42.36
N ASP A 321 95.23 37.93 -42.69
CA ASP A 321 93.84 37.96 -42.22
C ASP A 321 92.92 37.05 -43.05
N ASP A 322 93.21 36.86 -44.34
CA ASP A 322 92.47 35.91 -45.19
C ASP A 322 92.63 34.45 -44.72
N ILE A 323 93.81 34.05 -44.23
CA ILE A 323 94.06 32.69 -43.73
C ILE A 323 93.39 32.46 -42.36
N ARG A 324 93.25 33.49 -41.52
CA ARG A 324 92.50 33.41 -40.25
C ARG A 324 90.99 33.35 -40.47
N ALA A 325 90.49 34.10 -41.46
CA ALA A 325 89.07 34.09 -41.83
C ALA A 325 88.61 32.73 -42.35
N GLN A 326 89.42 32.03 -43.15
CA GLN A 326 89.06 30.71 -43.68
C GLN A 326 88.99 29.62 -42.60
N ARG A 327 89.90 29.62 -41.60
CA ARG A 327 89.82 28.68 -40.47
C ARG A 327 88.62 28.94 -39.55
N ALA A 328 88.30 30.20 -39.28
CA ALA A 328 87.13 30.58 -38.49
C ALA A 328 85.81 30.20 -39.20
N GLN A 329 85.76 30.32 -40.53
CA GLN A 329 84.61 29.88 -41.33
C GLN A 329 84.44 28.35 -41.33
N GLU A 330 85.53 27.58 -41.38
CA GLU A 330 85.47 26.12 -41.31
C GLU A 330 85.07 25.59 -39.92
N GLU A 331 85.56 26.18 -38.83
CA GLU A 331 85.15 25.82 -37.46
C GLU A 331 83.67 26.15 -37.23
N TYR A 332 83.21 27.34 -37.65
CA TYR A 332 81.81 27.71 -37.59
C TYR A 332 80.92 26.77 -38.41
N ALA A 333 81.35 26.37 -39.61
CA ALA A 333 80.60 25.42 -40.44
C ALA A 333 80.50 24.02 -39.80
N ARG A 334 81.53 23.55 -39.08
CA ARG A 334 81.50 22.27 -38.36
C ARG A 334 80.56 22.33 -37.15
N ASP A 335 80.59 23.43 -36.39
CA ASP A 335 79.71 23.63 -35.24
C ASP A 335 78.24 23.79 -35.64
N MET A 336 77.97 24.47 -36.76
CA MET A 336 76.61 24.58 -37.30
C MET A 336 76.07 23.22 -37.74
N ARG A 337 76.87 22.38 -38.41
CA ARG A 337 76.46 21.01 -38.78
C ARG A 337 76.20 20.13 -37.54
N ARG A 338 76.99 20.28 -36.47
CA ARG A 338 76.76 19.58 -35.20
C ARG A 338 75.47 20.03 -34.53
N LYS A 339 75.23 21.35 -34.43
CA LYS A 339 74.00 21.91 -33.86
C LYS A 339 72.76 21.53 -34.66
N GLU A 340 72.84 21.51 -36.00
CA GLU A 340 71.73 21.06 -36.84
C GLU A 340 71.42 19.56 -36.66
N LYS A 341 72.45 18.72 -36.55
CA LYS A 341 72.27 17.29 -36.27
C LYS A 341 71.62 17.06 -34.90
N GLU A 342 72.11 17.74 -33.87
CA GLU A 342 71.55 17.64 -32.52
C GLU A 342 70.10 18.16 -32.45
N ARG A 343 69.78 19.24 -33.17
CA ARG A 343 68.39 19.73 -33.28
C ARG A 343 67.48 18.71 -33.96
N LYS A 344 67.92 18.10 -35.08
CA LYS A 344 67.15 17.06 -35.76
C LYS A 344 66.96 15.81 -34.90
N GLU A 345 67.96 15.42 -34.12
CA GLU A 345 67.88 14.29 -33.18
C GLU A 345 66.89 14.59 -32.04
N ARG A 346 66.92 15.81 -31.47
CA ARG A 346 65.95 16.25 -30.45
C ARG A 346 64.52 16.32 -31.01
N GLU A 347 64.35 16.87 -32.21
CA GLU A 347 63.05 16.92 -32.89
C GLU A 347 62.51 15.51 -33.18
N ALA A 348 63.37 14.58 -33.61
CA ALA A 348 62.99 13.18 -33.81
C ALA A 348 62.60 12.48 -32.50
N ALA A 349 63.33 12.72 -31.41
CA ALA A 349 63.00 12.18 -30.09
C ALA A 349 61.63 12.68 -29.59
N VAL A 350 61.37 13.99 -29.70
CA VAL A 350 60.07 14.58 -29.32
C VAL A 350 58.93 14.01 -30.16
N LEU A 351 59.13 13.78 -31.46
CA LEU A 351 58.12 13.17 -32.32
C LEU A 351 57.85 11.70 -31.96
N GLN A 352 58.88 10.94 -31.58
CA GLN A 352 58.73 9.56 -31.12
C GLN A 352 57.97 9.50 -29.79
N ASP A 353 58.30 10.37 -28.84
CA ASP A 353 57.58 10.47 -27.56
C ASP A 353 56.11 10.84 -27.78
N LEU A 354 55.83 11.79 -28.68
CA LEU A 354 54.46 12.17 -29.03
C LEU A 354 53.69 11.00 -29.67
N ALA A 355 54.34 10.20 -30.52
CA ALA A 355 53.74 9.02 -31.12
C ALA A 355 53.40 7.96 -30.05
N GLN A 356 54.33 7.67 -29.14
CA GLN A 356 54.09 6.73 -28.03
C GLN A 356 52.97 7.20 -27.10
N MET A 357 52.89 8.50 -26.81
CA MET A 357 51.81 9.06 -25.98
C MET A 357 50.45 8.98 -26.70
N ARG A 358 50.41 9.19 -28.02
CA ARG A 358 49.19 8.99 -28.82
C ARG A 358 48.75 7.53 -28.84
N GLU A 359 49.68 6.58 -28.97
CA GLU A 359 49.37 5.15 -28.92
C GLU A 359 48.79 4.76 -27.55
N LYS A 360 49.42 5.18 -26.45
CA LYS A 360 48.90 4.97 -25.09
C LYS A 360 47.50 5.56 -24.91
N GLN A 361 47.27 6.79 -25.38
CA GLN A 361 45.96 7.43 -25.33
C GLN A 361 44.91 6.65 -26.14
N ILE A 362 45.27 6.14 -27.31
CA ILE A 362 44.38 5.31 -28.14
C ILE A 362 44.05 4.00 -27.42
N GLU A 363 45.02 3.35 -26.79
CA GLU A 363 44.82 2.11 -26.03
C GLU A 363 43.94 2.32 -24.81
N GLU A 364 44.19 3.35 -24.01
CA GLU A 364 43.34 3.73 -22.87
C GLU A 364 41.91 4.01 -23.33
N ARG A 365 41.74 4.78 -24.41
CA ARG A 365 40.41 5.04 -24.99
C ARG A 365 39.72 3.78 -25.50
N LYS A 366 40.48 2.81 -26.04
CA LYS A 366 39.94 1.50 -26.45
C LYS A 366 39.51 0.67 -25.23
N ARG A 367 40.27 0.71 -24.12
CA ARG A 367 39.91 0.02 -22.86
C ARG A 367 38.64 0.59 -22.26
N MET A 368 38.55 1.91 -22.13
CA MET A 368 37.33 2.59 -21.64
C MET A 368 36.10 2.22 -22.48
N LYS A 369 36.21 2.26 -23.82
CA LYS A 369 35.13 1.83 -24.73
C LYS A 369 34.79 0.34 -24.65
N ALA A 370 35.73 -0.50 -24.25
CA ALA A 370 35.46 -1.92 -24.05
C ALA A 370 34.72 -2.16 -22.73
N GLU A 371 35.08 -1.42 -21.67
CA GLU A 371 34.39 -1.44 -20.39
C GLU A 371 32.96 -0.88 -20.50
N GLU A 372 32.78 0.24 -21.21
CA GLU A 372 31.45 0.79 -21.52
C GLU A 372 30.56 -0.24 -22.22
N ARG A 373 31.07 -0.89 -23.27
CA ARG A 373 30.32 -1.95 -23.97
C ARG A 373 29.97 -3.13 -23.08
N ARG A 374 30.86 -3.54 -22.18
CA ARG A 374 30.57 -4.62 -21.22
C ARG A 374 29.47 -4.23 -20.25
N LEU A 375 29.49 -3.00 -19.74
CA LEU A 375 28.43 -2.48 -18.86
C LEU A 375 27.08 -2.38 -19.59
N GLU A 376 27.09 -1.95 -20.85
CA GLU A 376 25.90 -1.94 -21.72
C GLU A 376 25.35 -3.36 -21.95
N GLU A 377 26.22 -4.34 -22.24
CA GLU A 377 25.83 -5.75 -22.37
C GLU A 377 25.20 -6.28 -21.08
N GLU A 378 25.80 -6.03 -19.91
CA GLU A 378 25.27 -6.43 -18.61
C GLU A 378 23.93 -5.74 -18.27
N GLU A 379 23.74 -4.48 -18.68
CA GLU A 379 22.47 -3.77 -18.53
C GLU A 379 21.39 -4.35 -19.45
N VAL A 380 21.72 -4.60 -20.72
CA VAL A 380 20.81 -5.25 -21.68
C VAL A 380 20.42 -6.64 -21.20
N GLU A 381 21.36 -7.43 -20.67
CA GLU A 381 21.08 -8.74 -20.09
C GLU A 381 20.13 -8.66 -18.89
N ARG A 382 20.32 -7.68 -17.99
CA ARG A 382 19.40 -7.45 -16.87
C ARG A 382 18.00 -7.07 -17.34
N ILE A 383 17.89 -6.17 -18.31
CA ILE A 383 16.61 -5.78 -18.91
C ILE A 383 15.92 -7.01 -19.55
N ASN A 384 16.67 -7.80 -20.31
CA ASN A 384 16.17 -9.03 -20.93
C ASN A 384 15.69 -10.06 -19.90
N ALA A 385 16.39 -10.21 -18.77
CA ALA A 385 15.98 -11.09 -17.68
C ALA A 385 14.63 -10.64 -17.07
N VAL A 386 14.47 -9.34 -16.80
CA VAL A 386 13.21 -8.77 -16.30
C VAL A 386 12.08 -8.97 -17.32
N GLN A 387 12.34 -8.74 -18.61
CA GLN A 387 11.34 -8.95 -19.67
C GLN A 387 10.93 -10.43 -19.80
N LYS A 388 11.86 -11.37 -19.67
CA LYS A 388 11.55 -12.81 -19.67
C LYS A 388 10.62 -13.18 -18.52
N VAL A 389 10.93 -12.73 -17.30
CA VAL A 389 10.08 -12.97 -16.11
C VAL A 389 8.70 -12.34 -16.30
N ALA A 390 8.62 -11.12 -16.82
CA ALA A 390 7.35 -10.46 -17.09
C ALA A 390 6.50 -11.23 -18.13
N LEU A 391 7.12 -11.75 -19.18
CA LEU A 391 6.46 -12.56 -20.21
C LEU A 391 5.96 -13.90 -19.64
N GLU A 392 6.74 -14.54 -18.77
CA GLU A 392 6.34 -15.77 -18.06
C GLU A 392 5.12 -15.51 -17.16
N GLN A 393 5.16 -14.43 -16.36
CA GLN A 393 4.02 -14.03 -15.53
C GLN A 393 2.76 -13.71 -16.36
N GLU A 394 2.91 -13.07 -17.53
CA GLU A 394 1.79 -12.81 -18.43
C GLU A 394 1.22 -14.11 -19.01
N ARG A 395 2.09 -15.07 -19.38
CA ARG A 395 1.68 -16.40 -19.85
C ARG A 395 0.92 -17.15 -18.75
N GLU A 396 1.41 -17.14 -17.52
CA GLU A 396 0.73 -17.75 -16.37
C GLU A 396 -0.64 -17.12 -16.12
N ARG A 397 -0.73 -15.78 -16.14
CA ARG A 397 -2.02 -15.06 -16.02
C ARG A 397 -2.99 -15.43 -17.13
N LYS A 398 -2.53 -15.53 -18.38
CA LYS A 398 -3.36 -15.97 -19.52
C LYS A 398 -3.83 -17.41 -19.34
N MET A 399 -2.96 -18.31 -18.90
CA MET A 399 -3.32 -19.70 -18.63
C MET A 399 -4.32 -19.82 -17.47
N TRP A 400 -4.12 -19.06 -16.41
CA TRP A 400 -5.05 -19.00 -15.28
C TRP A 400 -6.42 -18.46 -15.72
N ALA A 401 -6.44 -17.37 -16.49
CA ALA A 401 -7.68 -16.83 -17.06
C ALA A 401 -8.40 -17.84 -17.96
N ARG A 402 -7.67 -18.57 -18.82
CA ARG A 402 -8.23 -19.65 -19.63
C ARG A 402 -8.85 -20.75 -18.78
N LYS A 403 -8.15 -21.23 -17.74
CA LYS A 403 -8.70 -22.21 -16.79
C LYS A 403 -9.97 -21.71 -16.11
N GLN A 404 -9.99 -20.45 -15.66
CA GLN A 404 -11.19 -19.86 -15.07
C GLN A 404 -12.36 -19.76 -16.06
N HIS A 405 -12.08 -19.42 -17.32
CA HIS A 405 -13.10 -19.44 -18.38
C HIS A 405 -13.61 -20.85 -18.67
N GLU A 406 -12.74 -21.86 -18.70
CA GLU A 406 -13.11 -23.26 -18.87
C GLU A 406 -13.96 -23.76 -17.69
N GLU A 407 -13.54 -23.49 -16.45
CA GLU A 407 -14.28 -23.83 -15.23
C GLU A 407 -15.67 -23.18 -15.21
N ASN A 408 -15.75 -21.90 -15.56
CA ASN A 408 -17.02 -21.19 -15.67
C ASN A 408 -17.90 -21.78 -16.79
N SER A 409 -17.33 -22.09 -17.95
CA SER A 409 -18.06 -22.72 -19.05
C SER A 409 -18.63 -24.08 -18.65
N LEU A 410 -17.86 -24.91 -17.95
CA LEU A 410 -18.32 -26.19 -17.41
C LEU A 410 -19.42 -26.01 -16.35
N ALA A 411 -19.30 -25.01 -15.49
CA ALA A 411 -20.32 -24.68 -14.50
C ALA A 411 -21.65 -24.27 -15.15
N VAL A 412 -21.59 -23.43 -16.20
CA VAL A 412 -22.78 -23.03 -16.97
C VAL A 412 -23.40 -24.24 -17.68
N LEU A 413 -22.61 -25.11 -18.30
CA LEU A 413 -23.12 -26.34 -18.92
C LEU A 413 -23.82 -27.23 -17.89
N LYS A 414 -23.23 -27.40 -16.70
CA LYS A 414 -23.86 -28.14 -15.61
C LYS A 414 -25.18 -27.51 -15.17
N GLN A 415 -25.23 -26.19 -15.03
CA GLN A 415 -26.48 -25.48 -14.70
C GLN A 415 -27.57 -25.70 -15.76
N ILE A 416 -27.20 -25.66 -17.05
CA ILE A 416 -28.14 -25.94 -18.15
C ILE A 416 -28.66 -27.38 -18.04
N MET A 417 -27.77 -28.36 -17.82
CA MET A 417 -28.17 -29.75 -17.63
C MET A 417 -29.11 -29.93 -16.43
N ASP A 418 -28.81 -29.31 -15.29
CA ASP A 418 -29.63 -29.37 -14.09
C ASP A 418 -31.03 -28.77 -14.32
N VAL A 419 -31.11 -27.67 -15.08
CA VAL A 419 -32.39 -27.05 -15.46
C VAL A 419 -33.17 -27.92 -16.43
N GLU A 420 -32.50 -28.52 -17.43
CA GLU A 420 -33.14 -29.44 -18.37
C GLU A 420 -33.66 -30.71 -17.69
N GLU A 421 -32.88 -31.27 -16.76
CA GLU A 421 -33.30 -32.40 -15.94
C GLU A 421 -34.50 -32.04 -15.07
N ARG A 422 -34.47 -30.88 -14.39
CA ARG A 422 -35.61 -30.42 -13.59
C ARG A 422 -36.87 -30.28 -14.45
N ARG A 423 -36.75 -29.65 -15.62
CA ARG A 423 -37.86 -29.49 -16.58
C ARG A 423 -38.36 -30.83 -17.12
N ARG A 424 -37.48 -31.82 -17.25
CA ARG A 424 -37.86 -33.18 -17.64
C ARG A 424 -38.62 -33.88 -16.52
N ARG A 425 -38.18 -33.75 -15.26
CA ARG A 425 -38.87 -34.31 -14.08
C ARG A 425 -40.23 -33.66 -13.87
N GLU A 426 -40.33 -32.33 -13.90
CA GLU A 426 -41.61 -31.61 -13.80
C GLU A 426 -42.61 -32.06 -14.87
N ARG A 427 -42.15 -32.27 -16.12
CA ARG A 427 -43.01 -32.83 -17.19
C ARG A 427 -43.44 -34.26 -16.91
N GLN A 428 -42.56 -35.10 -16.38
CA GLN A 428 -42.90 -36.48 -16.00
C GLN A 428 -43.89 -36.51 -14.84
N GLU A 429 -43.70 -35.67 -13.83
CA GLU A 429 -44.60 -35.50 -12.69
C GLU A 429 -45.97 -35.02 -13.15
N TYR A 430 -46.04 -33.98 -14.00
CA TYR A 430 -47.31 -33.50 -14.57
C TYR A 430 -48.06 -34.59 -15.35
N VAL A 431 -47.36 -35.38 -16.17
CA VAL A 431 -47.96 -36.50 -16.90
C VAL A 431 -48.39 -37.62 -15.94
N ALA A 432 -47.62 -37.90 -14.90
CA ALA A 432 -47.95 -38.90 -13.89
C ALA A 432 -49.18 -38.49 -13.05
N GLU A 433 -49.26 -37.22 -12.65
CA GLU A 433 -50.43 -36.64 -11.99
C GLU A 433 -51.67 -36.72 -12.90
N GLY A 434 -51.53 -36.36 -14.18
CA GLY A 434 -52.59 -36.52 -15.18
C GLY A 434 -53.07 -37.97 -15.31
N ASN A 435 -52.14 -38.94 -15.35
CA ASN A 435 -52.47 -40.36 -15.40
C ASN A 435 -53.15 -40.84 -14.10
N SER A 436 -52.70 -40.37 -12.94
CA SER A 436 -53.30 -40.69 -11.64
C SER A 436 -54.74 -40.16 -11.55
N ILE A 437 -54.98 -38.92 -12.01
CA ILE A 437 -56.33 -38.34 -12.07
C ILE A 437 -57.22 -39.17 -13.00
N MET A 438 -56.73 -39.55 -14.18
CA MET A 438 -57.49 -40.40 -15.10
C MET A 438 -57.77 -41.79 -14.54
N MET A 439 -56.83 -42.37 -13.77
CA MET A 439 -57.03 -43.63 -13.06
C MET A 439 -58.11 -43.50 -11.99
N GLN A 440 -58.08 -42.45 -11.16
CA GLN A 440 -59.10 -42.19 -10.15
C GLN A 440 -60.49 -41.96 -10.78
N ILE A 441 -60.57 -41.26 -11.92
CA ILE A 441 -61.82 -41.09 -12.67
C ILE A 441 -62.34 -42.45 -13.15
N ARG A 442 -61.49 -43.29 -13.73
CA ARG A 442 -61.87 -44.64 -14.18
C ARG A 442 -62.32 -45.55 -13.04
N GLU A 443 -61.63 -45.52 -11.91
CA GLU A 443 -62.02 -46.26 -10.70
C GLU A 443 -63.38 -45.79 -10.17
N ARG A 444 -63.61 -44.47 -10.16
CA ARG A 444 -64.90 -43.89 -9.79
C ARG A 444 -66.01 -44.30 -10.76
N GLU A 445 -65.77 -44.28 -12.06
CA GLU A 445 -66.72 -44.75 -13.07
C GLU A 445 -67.04 -46.23 -12.89
N ALA A 446 -66.03 -47.08 -12.67
CA ALA A 446 -66.20 -48.50 -12.40
C ALA A 446 -66.99 -48.75 -11.10
N ALA A 447 -66.74 -47.99 -10.04
CA ALA A 447 -67.50 -48.05 -8.79
C ALA A 447 -68.98 -47.65 -8.99
N ILE A 448 -69.24 -46.60 -9.77
CA ILE A 448 -70.60 -46.17 -10.12
C ILE A 448 -71.31 -47.24 -10.97
N GLU A 449 -70.62 -47.87 -11.92
CA GLU A 449 -71.16 -48.97 -12.72
C GLU A 449 -71.49 -50.20 -11.85
N ALA A 450 -70.60 -50.56 -10.92
CA ALA A 450 -70.83 -51.65 -9.99
C ALA A 450 -72.00 -51.39 -9.03
N ILE A 451 -72.20 -50.14 -8.59
CA ILE A 451 -73.36 -49.73 -7.79
C ILE A 451 -74.62 -49.77 -8.67
N ARG A 452 -74.54 -49.32 -9.93
CA ARG A 452 -75.65 -49.38 -10.89
C ARG A 452 -76.11 -50.82 -11.12
N GLN A 453 -75.18 -51.75 -11.34
CA GLN A 453 -75.51 -53.17 -11.52
C GLN A 453 -76.14 -53.78 -10.26
N ARG A 454 -75.65 -53.41 -9.06
CA ARG A 454 -76.29 -53.83 -7.80
C ARG A 454 -77.72 -53.29 -7.67
N LYS A 455 -77.95 -52.01 -7.96
CA LYS A 455 -79.28 -51.40 -7.91
C LYS A 455 -80.24 -51.93 -8.97
N LEU A 456 -79.75 -52.29 -10.16
CA LEU A 456 -80.56 -52.96 -11.17
C LEU A 456 -80.97 -54.37 -10.71
N LYS A 457 -80.05 -55.14 -10.13
CA LYS A 457 -80.37 -56.45 -9.53
C LYS A 457 -81.38 -56.34 -8.38
N GLU A 458 -81.21 -55.35 -7.50
CA GLU A 458 -82.17 -55.08 -6.42
C GLU A 458 -83.57 -54.74 -6.98
N LEU A 459 -83.66 -53.99 -8.09
CA LEU A 459 -84.95 -53.66 -8.73
C LEU A 459 -85.58 -54.86 -9.45
N GLU A 460 -84.76 -55.73 -10.03
CA GLU A 460 -85.21 -57.01 -10.63
C GLU A 460 -85.75 -57.96 -9.55
N GLU A 461 -85.08 -58.06 -8.40
CA GLU A 461 -85.52 -58.86 -7.24
C GLU A 461 -86.82 -58.33 -6.61
N LEU A 462 -87.05 -57.01 -6.65
CA LEU A 462 -88.26 -56.36 -6.15
C LEU A 462 -89.44 -56.42 -7.14
N GLY A 463 -89.27 -57.00 -8.33
CA GLY A 463 -90.35 -57.21 -9.31
C GLY A 463 -90.88 -55.92 -9.95
N VAL A 464 -90.06 -54.87 -10.03
CA VAL A 464 -90.46 -53.57 -10.56
C VAL A 464 -90.56 -53.61 -12.10
N PRO A 465 -91.58 -53.00 -12.75
CA PRO A 465 -91.71 -52.95 -14.20
C PRO A 465 -90.48 -52.36 -14.92
N GLU A 466 -90.13 -52.96 -16.06
CA GLU A 466 -88.89 -52.73 -16.83
C GLU A 466 -88.66 -51.26 -17.25
N GLU A 467 -89.73 -50.48 -17.34
CA GLU A 467 -89.71 -49.04 -17.66
C GLU A 467 -88.88 -48.22 -16.65
N TYR A 468 -88.92 -48.58 -15.37
CA TYR A 468 -88.15 -47.91 -14.31
C TYR A 468 -86.68 -48.33 -14.30
N CYS A 469 -86.38 -49.58 -14.66
CA CYS A 469 -85.01 -50.06 -14.87
C CYS A 469 -84.35 -49.33 -16.05
N GLN A 470 -85.08 -49.12 -17.15
CA GLN A 470 -84.62 -48.33 -18.28
C GLN A 470 -84.45 -46.84 -17.95
N ALA A 471 -85.30 -46.28 -17.09
CA ALA A 471 -85.16 -44.89 -16.62
C ALA A 471 -83.90 -44.69 -15.76
N LEU A 472 -83.55 -45.65 -14.88
CA LEU A 472 -82.32 -45.63 -14.08
C LEU A 472 -81.06 -45.72 -14.96
N GLN A 473 -81.09 -46.59 -15.99
CA GLN A 473 -80.00 -46.71 -16.97
C GLN A 473 -79.78 -45.42 -17.79
N LYS A 474 -80.86 -44.68 -18.11
CA LYS A 474 -80.76 -43.41 -18.86
C LYS A 474 -80.33 -42.23 -17.99
N LYS A 475 -80.78 -42.14 -16.74
CA LYS A 475 -80.49 -40.97 -15.86
C LYS A 475 -79.01 -40.78 -15.51
N MET A 476 -78.19 -41.84 -15.51
CA MET A 476 -76.77 -41.74 -15.12
C MET A 476 -75.77 -41.74 -16.28
N LYS A 477 -76.19 -42.03 -17.52
CA LYS A 477 -75.33 -41.89 -18.71
C LYS A 477 -75.08 -40.41 -19.07
N VAL A 478 -75.93 -39.50 -18.61
CA VAL A 478 -75.85 -38.07 -18.93
C VAL A 478 -75.14 -37.33 -17.80
N LYS A 479 -73.80 -37.31 -17.82
CA LYS A 479 -72.93 -36.24 -17.29
C LYS A 479 -71.45 -36.60 -17.51
N VAL A 480 -71.06 -36.74 -18.77
CA VAL A 480 -69.67 -36.50 -19.17
C VAL A 480 -69.71 -35.22 -19.99
N ALA A 481 -69.72 -34.08 -19.30
CA ALA A 481 -69.48 -32.81 -19.94
C ALA A 481 -68.02 -32.81 -20.39
N ARG A 482 -67.80 -33.09 -21.67
CA ARG A 482 -66.54 -32.82 -22.35
C ARG A 482 -66.26 -31.32 -22.19
N ARG A 483 -65.22 -30.97 -21.43
CA ARG A 483 -64.54 -29.70 -21.54
C ARG A 483 -63.29 -29.89 -22.38
#